data_AF-A0A9N9CC81-F1
#
_entry.id   AF-A0A9N9CC81-F1
#
_cell.length_a   1.000
_cell.length_b   1.000
_cell.length_c   1.000
_cell.angle_alpha   90.00
_cell.angle_beta   90.00
_cell.angle_gamma   90.00
#
_symmetry.space_group_name_H-M   'P 1'
#
loop_
_entity.id
_entity.type
_entity.pdbx_description
1 polymer ?
#
loop_
_entity_poly.entity_id
_entity_poly.type
_entity_poly.pdbx_seq_one_letter_code
_entity_poly.pdbx_strand_id
1 'polypeptide(L)'
;SAVIEEGELIKISDIHAGARLNDDIQFKNHSLQLEVAKHHIDTRSKNLTTSEWKVDCYHSTVDVRQFKHCIISAPASPYGDSFLSLDKSGTESPNEIHQFKLRKKAVSEKEYQKEREKSASENDFFILFTIANCNIPIPKRSGIVDGKAFTNYFGPFAGRAYRSISNNKVKTIHTVSLGQMCYVSQISRERVNSKTKKSNNFYFRKGLHMISRILPRFL
;
A
#
# COMPACT_ATOMS: atom_id res chain seq x y z
N SER A 1 13.60 -9.51 8.35
CA SER A 1 13.43 -8.10 8.74
C SER A 1 13.41 -7.98 10.25
N ALA A 2 13.85 -6.84 10.79
CA ALA A 2 13.62 -6.45 12.18
C ALA A 2 12.12 -6.14 12.37
N VAL A 3 11.59 -6.32 13.57
CA VAL A 3 10.26 -5.81 13.95
C VAL A 3 10.43 -4.30 14.07
N ILE A 4 9.68 -3.52 13.31
CA ILE A 4 9.68 -2.06 13.43
C ILE A 4 8.76 -1.73 14.61
N GLU A 5 9.31 -1.03 15.60
CA GLU A 5 8.62 -0.75 16.84
C GLU A 5 7.65 0.44 16.70
N GLU A 6 6.64 0.49 17.55
CA GLU A 6 5.73 1.64 17.63
C GLU A 6 6.53 2.90 18.00
N GLY A 7 6.37 3.96 17.22
CA GLY A 7 7.04 5.23 17.47
C GLY A 7 8.48 5.33 16.97
N GLU A 8 9.03 4.27 16.37
CA GLU A 8 10.34 4.30 15.74
C GLU A 8 10.35 5.25 14.54
N LEU A 9 11.40 6.06 14.39
CA LEU A 9 11.58 6.89 13.21
C LEU A 9 12.15 6.05 12.07
N ILE A 10 11.37 5.91 11.01
CA ILE A 10 11.70 5.09 9.85
C ILE A 10 11.57 5.90 8.57
N LYS A 11 12.07 5.35 7.47
CA LYS A 11 11.96 5.94 6.14
C LYS A 11 11.08 5.12 5.21
N ILE A 12 10.60 5.77 4.15
CA ILE A 12 9.84 5.10 3.08
C ILE A 12 10.64 3.95 2.47
N SER A 13 11.95 4.10 2.32
CA SER A 13 12.84 3.05 1.81
C SER A 13 12.94 1.83 2.72
N ASP A 14 12.73 1.99 4.03
CA ASP A 14 12.68 0.88 4.99
C ASP A 14 11.39 0.07 4.81
N ILE A 15 10.25 0.75 4.63
CA ILE A 15 8.94 0.11 4.41
C ILE A 15 8.83 -0.45 2.99
N HIS A 16 9.38 0.21 1.98
CA HIS A 16 9.32 -0.20 0.58
C HIS A 16 10.65 -0.75 0.07
N ALA A 17 11.40 -1.45 0.93
CA ALA A 17 12.67 -2.05 0.57
C ALA A 17 12.56 -2.88 -0.72
N GLY A 18 13.45 -2.61 -1.68
CA GLY A 18 13.49 -3.25 -2.99
C GLY A 18 12.60 -2.60 -4.07
N ALA A 19 11.81 -1.59 -3.73
CA ALA A 19 11.16 -0.73 -4.72
C ALA A 19 12.18 0.22 -5.37
N ARG A 20 11.88 0.69 -6.58
CA ARG A 20 12.61 1.82 -7.16
C ARG A 20 11.96 3.10 -6.65
N LEU A 21 12.70 3.92 -5.91
CA LEU A 21 12.18 5.11 -5.23
C LEU A 21 12.96 6.34 -5.68
N ASN A 22 12.31 7.51 -5.65
CA ASN A 22 12.93 8.81 -5.74
C ASN A 22 12.42 9.68 -4.60
N ASP A 23 13.34 10.12 -3.74
CA ASP A 23 13.11 10.71 -2.41
C ASP A 23 12.79 9.67 -1.33
N ASP A 24 13.09 10.02 -0.07
CA ASP A 24 13.00 9.10 1.07
C ASP A 24 12.56 9.83 2.34
N ILE A 25 11.24 9.84 2.57
CA ILE A 25 10.62 10.59 3.66
C ILE A 25 10.82 9.82 4.97
N GLN A 26 11.29 10.52 6.00
CA GLN A 26 11.34 10.00 7.38
C GLN A 26 10.04 10.36 8.12
N PHE A 27 9.49 9.39 8.86
CA PHE A 27 8.26 9.52 9.63
C PHE A 27 8.27 8.57 10.83
N LYS A 28 7.35 8.78 11.76
CA LYS A 28 7.15 7.93 12.93
C LYS A 28 6.27 6.73 12.57
N ASN A 29 6.76 5.53 12.90
CA ASN A 29 6.03 4.28 12.67
C ASN A 29 4.84 4.14 13.62
N HIS A 30 3.75 3.63 13.08
CA HIS A 30 2.56 3.28 13.84
C HIS A 30 2.01 1.93 13.40
N SER A 31 1.43 1.20 14.34
CA SER A 31 0.65 0.01 14.07
C SER A 31 -0.63 0.40 13.33
N LEU A 32 -0.69 0.07 12.05
CA LEU A 32 -1.80 0.44 11.18
C LEU A 32 -2.98 -0.54 11.29
N GLN A 33 -4.19 0.02 11.36
CA GLN A 33 -5.45 -0.67 11.17
C GLN A 33 -5.95 -0.43 9.74
N LEU A 34 -6.51 -1.47 9.14
CA LEU A 34 -7.02 -1.40 7.77
C LEU A 34 -8.52 -1.13 7.78
N GLU A 35 -8.94 -0.11 7.04
CA GLU A 35 -10.35 0.27 6.89
C GLU A 35 -10.70 0.48 5.42
N VAL A 36 -12.00 0.42 5.10
CA VAL A 36 -12.48 0.61 3.73
C VAL A 36 -13.46 1.78 3.69
N ALA A 37 -13.17 2.77 2.87
CA ALA A 37 -14.01 3.95 2.71
C ALA A 37 -15.37 3.58 2.06
N LYS A 38 -16.45 4.22 2.53
CA LYS A 38 -17.78 4.11 1.93
C LYS A 38 -17.90 4.90 0.63
N HIS A 39 -17.21 6.04 0.55
CA HIS A 39 -17.31 7.00 -0.53
C HIS A 39 -15.96 7.19 -1.23
N HIS A 40 -15.97 7.82 -2.41
CA HIS A 40 -14.75 8.28 -3.05
C HIS A 40 -14.17 9.44 -2.25
N ILE A 41 -12.89 9.35 -1.89
CA ILE A 41 -12.20 10.35 -1.08
C ILE A 41 -11.02 10.86 -1.88
N ASP A 42 -10.88 12.19 -1.94
CA ASP A 42 -9.69 12.82 -2.50
C ASP A 42 -8.48 12.54 -1.59
N THR A 43 -7.50 11.83 -2.12
CA THR A 43 -6.32 11.38 -1.36
C THR A 43 -5.21 12.43 -1.26
N ARG A 44 -5.36 13.56 -1.98
CA ARG A 44 -4.34 14.61 -2.09
C ARG A 44 -4.31 15.48 -0.83
N SER A 45 -3.19 15.46 -0.10
CA SER A 45 -3.06 16.24 1.15
C SER A 45 -3.24 17.74 0.99
N LYS A 46 -2.91 18.33 -0.18
CA LYS A 46 -3.06 19.77 -0.43
C LYS A 46 -4.51 20.25 -0.32
N ASN A 47 -5.47 19.37 -0.56
CA ASN A 47 -6.89 19.70 -0.46
C ASN A 47 -7.43 19.53 0.97
N LEU A 48 -6.59 19.08 1.90
CA LEU A 48 -6.92 18.89 3.32
C LEU A 48 -6.32 20.05 4.12
N THR A 49 -7.14 21.03 4.45
CA THR A 49 -6.72 22.21 5.23
C THR A 49 -6.91 22.04 6.74
N THR A 50 -7.52 20.94 7.17
CA THR A 50 -7.90 20.66 8.55
C THR A 50 -6.89 19.74 9.25
N SER A 51 -6.72 19.95 10.56
CA SER A 51 -5.91 19.09 11.43
C SER A 51 -6.51 17.68 11.59
N GLU A 52 -7.79 17.53 11.29
CA GLU A 52 -8.50 16.25 11.25
C GLU A 52 -8.85 15.90 9.81
N TRP A 53 -8.81 14.61 9.48
CA TRP A 53 -9.31 14.09 8.21
C TRP A 53 -10.22 12.90 8.48
N LYS A 54 -11.50 13.19 8.75
CA LYS A 54 -12.50 12.16 9.01
C LYS A 54 -12.93 11.50 7.71
N VAL A 55 -12.83 10.17 7.66
CA VAL A 55 -13.26 9.32 6.56
C VAL A 55 -14.28 8.32 7.07
N ASP A 56 -15.47 8.34 6.46
CA ASP A 56 -16.51 7.37 6.76
C ASP A 56 -16.18 6.03 6.09
N CYS A 57 -15.91 5.05 6.94
CA CYS A 57 -15.61 3.68 6.57
C CYS A 57 -16.82 2.77 6.84
N TYR A 58 -16.79 1.53 6.32
CA TYR A 58 -17.90 0.58 6.51
C TYR A 58 -18.19 0.26 7.99
N HIS A 59 -17.16 0.21 8.83
CA HIS A 59 -17.27 -0.23 10.22
C HIS A 59 -17.13 0.91 11.25
N SER A 60 -16.64 2.08 10.82
CA SER A 60 -16.28 3.18 11.71
C SER A 60 -16.14 4.49 10.92
N THR A 61 -16.09 5.61 11.63
CA THR A 61 -15.57 6.87 11.08
C THR A 61 -14.18 7.06 11.66
N VAL A 62 -13.19 7.23 10.78
CA VAL A 62 -11.78 7.24 11.14
C VAL A 62 -11.17 8.59 10.89
N ASP A 63 -10.35 9.08 11.81
CA ASP A 63 -9.47 10.20 11.55
C ASP A 63 -8.11 9.72 11.02
N VAL A 64 -7.85 9.96 9.75
CA VAL A 64 -6.61 9.54 9.09
C VAL A 64 -5.40 10.30 9.63
N ARG A 65 -5.59 11.51 10.19
CA ARG A 65 -4.54 12.31 10.83
C ARG A 65 -4.11 11.79 12.20
N GLN A 66 -4.72 10.70 12.69
CA GLN A 66 -4.20 9.95 13.83
C GLN A 66 -3.07 8.97 13.44
N PHE A 67 -2.73 8.86 12.15
CA PHE A 67 -1.59 8.10 11.61
C PHE A 67 -1.64 6.58 11.87
N LYS A 68 -2.77 6.07 12.38
CA LYS A 68 -2.96 4.66 12.77
C LYS A 68 -3.81 3.87 11.78
N HIS A 69 -4.16 4.45 10.64
CA HIS A 69 -5.07 3.82 9.70
C HIS A 69 -4.51 3.86 8.28
N CYS A 70 -4.62 2.71 7.61
CA CYS A 70 -4.51 2.58 6.17
C CYS A 70 -5.92 2.43 5.61
N ILE A 71 -6.32 3.33 4.72
CA ILE A 71 -7.64 3.34 4.12
C ILE A 71 -7.55 2.76 2.72
N ILE A 72 -8.40 1.79 2.42
CA ILE A 72 -8.67 1.35 1.07
C ILE A 72 -9.80 2.21 0.51
N SER A 73 -9.56 2.81 -0.64
CA SER A 73 -10.54 3.63 -1.32
C SER A 73 -11.74 2.82 -1.80
N ALA A 74 -12.90 3.47 -1.88
CA ALA A 74 -14.08 2.85 -2.45
C ALA A 74 -13.84 2.44 -3.92
N PRO A 75 -14.49 1.37 -4.41
CA PRO A 75 -14.31 0.89 -5.78
C PRO A 75 -14.56 2.00 -6.82
N ALA A 76 -13.78 1.97 -7.90
CA ALA A 76 -13.81 2.96 -8.98
C ALA A 76 -13.53 4.41 -8.53
N SER A 77 -12.88 4.60 -7.37
CA SER A 77 -12.34 5.90 -6.98
C SER A 77 -11.44 6.46 -8.11
N PRO A 78 -11.59 7.74 -8.49
CA PRO A 78 -10.69 8.36 -9.45
C PRO A 78 -9.31 8.67 -8.85
N TYR A 79 -9.17 8.59 -7.53
CA TYR A 79 -7.96 8.89 -6.76
C TYR A 79 -7.12 7.63 -6.50
N GLY A 80 -6.25 7.66 -5.48
CA GLY A 80 -5.45 6.50 -5.09
C GLY A 80 -6.30 5.32 -4.63
N ASP A 81 -5.78 4.10 -4.75
CA ASP A 81 -6.50 2.87 -4.39
C ASP A 81 -6.42 2.57 -2.89
N SER A 82 -5.32 2.96 -2.24
CA SER A 82 -5.21 3.02 -0.78
C SER A 82 -4.28 4.13 -0.34
N PHE A 83 -4.46 4.61 0.88
CA PHE A 83 -3.69 5.73 1.42
C PHE A 83 -3.59 5.70 2.94
N LEU A 84 -2.58 6.39 3.46
CA LEU A 84 -2.45 6.71 4.88
C LEU A 84 -1.79 8.10 5.04
N SER A 85 -1.92 8.69 6.22
CA SER A 85 -1.16 9.90 6.58
C SER A 85 0.14 9.49 7.27
N LEU A 86 1.25 10.14 6.92
CA LEU A 86 2.55 9.93 7.56
C LEU A 86 2.71 10.89 8.75
N ASP A 87 3.10 10.37 9.91
CA ASP A 87 3.47 11.18 11.09
C ASP A 87 4.89 11.73 10.92
N LYS A 88 5.00 12.75 10.09
CA LYS A 88 6.26 13.46 9.82
C LYS A 88 6.34 14.69 10.72
N SER A 89 7.49 14.91 11.34
CA SER A 89 7.78 16.15 12.06
C SER A 89 7.72 17.36 11.11
N GLY A 90 6.96 18.39 11.49
CA GLY A 90 6.81 19.64 10.75
C GLY A 90 5.36 20.11 10.69
N THR A 91 5.11 21.15 9.89
CA THR A 91 3.77 21.71 9.67
C THR A 91 2.95 20.94 8.62
N GLU A 92 3.60 20.08 7.85
CA GLU A 92 2.98 19.28 6.80
C GLU A 92 2.89 17.82 7.20
N SER A 93 1.69 17.24 7.07
CA SER A 93 1.45 15.81 7.17
C SER A 93 1.23 15.24 5.76
N PRO A 94 2.28 14.78 5.07
CA PRO A 94 2.13 14.19 3.75
C PRO A 94 1.40 12.85 3.85
N ASN A 95 0.70 12.49 2.78
CA ASN A 95 0.08 11.18 2.66
C ASN A 95 1.00 10.23 1.90
N GLU A 96 0.93 8.94 2.22
CA GLU A 96 1.44 7.87 1.36
C GLU A 96 0.26 7.28 0.59
N ILE A 97 0.36 7.25 -0.74
CA ILE A 97 -0.71 6.80 -1.63
C ILE A 97 -0.22 5.64 -2.49
N HIS A 98 -1.00 4.57 -2.51
CA HIS A 98 -0.77 3.40 -3.34
C HIS A 98 -1.72 3.39 -4.52
N GLN A 99 -1.17 3.11 -5.70
CA GLN A 99 -1.95 2.85 -6.90
C GLN A 99 -1.54 1.52 -7.50
N PHE A 100 -2.51 0.69 -7.88
CA PHE A 100 -2.32 -0.64 -8.43
C PHE A 100 -2.78 -0.68 -9.89
N LYS A 101 -1.89 -1.03 -10.83
CA LYS A 101 -2.20 -1.19 -12.26
C LYS A 101 -1.84 -2.57 -12.80
N LEU A 102 -2.88 -3.37 -13.09
CA LEU A 102 -2.75 -4.77 -13.48
C LEU A 102 -2.81 -4.81 -15.00
N ARG A 103 -1.64 -4.78 -15.63
CA ARG A 103 -1.55 -4.78 -17.09
C ARG A 103 -0.28 -5.47 -17.54
N LYS A 104 -0.36 -6.09 -18.73
CA LYS A 104 0.80 -6.71 -19.39
C LYS A 104 1.73 -5.67 -20.01
N LYS A 105 1.17 -4.55 -20.49
CA LYS A 105 1.92 -3.46 -21.10
C LYS A 105 2.62 -2.62 -20.04
N ALA A 106 3.88 -2.28 -20.30
CA ALA A 106 4.65 -1.37 -19.46
C ALA A 106 3.93 -0.04 -19.27
N VAL A 107 4.04 0.51 -18.06
CA VAL A 107 3.56 1.85 -17.76
C VAL A 107 4.46 2.86 -18.44
N SER A 108 3.89 3.71 -19.29
CA SER A 108 4.60 4.87 -19.85
C SER A 108 4.72 5.99 -18.81
N GLU A 109 5.71 6.86 -18.98
CA GLU A 109 5.93 8.02 -18.11
C GLU A 109 4.68 8.91 -18.01
N LYS A 110 4.04 9.20 -19.15
CA LYS A 110 2.79 9.98 -19.21
C LYS A 110 1.67 9.36 -18.38
N GLU A 111 1.52 8.03 -18.43
CA GLU A 111 0.51 7.34 -17.63
C GLU A 111 0.85 7.33 -16.15
N TYR A 112 2.13 7.13 -15.80
CA TYR A 112 2.58 7.23 -14.41
C TYR A 112 2.27 8.61 -13.84
N GLN A 113 2.61 9.67 -14.58
CA GLN A 113 2.38 11.05 -14.19
C GLN A 113 0.88 11.32 -14.00
N LYS A 114 0.04 10.86 -14.93
CA LYS A 114 -1.42 10.98 -14.83
C LYS A 114 -1.96 10.30 -13.56
N GLU A 115 -1.47 9.11 -13.24
CA GLU A 115 -1.88 8.37 -12.05
C GLU A 115 -1.38 9.02 -10.76
N ARG A 116 -0.20 9.64 -10.78
CA ARG A 116 0.32 10.44 -9.67
C ARG A 116 -0.52 11.70 -9.45
N GLU A 117 -0.74 12.51 -10.48
CA GLU A 117 -1.42 13.81 -10.40
C GLU A 117 -2.87 13.71 -9.89
N LYS A 118 -3.57 12.66 -10.31
CA LYS A 118 -4.93 12.43 -9.83
C LYS A 118 -4.97 11.97 -8.37
N SER A 119 -3.89 11.38 -7.84
CA SER A 119 -3.90 10.67 -6.55
C SER A 119 -3.11 11.38 -5.45
N ALA A 120 -2.09 12.15 -5.80
CA ALA A 120 -1.10 12.67 -4.87
C ALA A 120 -0.77 14.14 -5.17
N SER A 121 -0.59 14.91 -4.11
CA SER A 121 -0.06 16.27 -4.15
C SER A 121 1.46 16.26 -4.31
N GLU A 122 2.07 17.43 -4.47
CA GLU A 122 3.53 17.56 -4.54
C GLU A 122 4.25 17.00 -3.30
N ASN A 123 3.70 17.24 -2.11
CA ASN A 123 4.27 16.79 -0.85
C ASN A 123 3.95 15.33 -0.50
N ASP A 124 2.99 14.71 -1.16
CA ASP A 124 2.61 13.33 -0.89
C ASP A 124 3.63 12.34 -1.47
N PHE A 125 3.75 11.17 -0.84
CA PHE A 125 4.51 10.06 -1.40
C PHE A 125 3.59 9.16 -2.23
N PHE A 126 3.88 9.03 -3.52
CA PHE A 126 3.09 8.19 -4.44
C PHE A 126 3.84 6.93 -4.85
N ILE A 127 3.26 5.75 -4.66
CA ILE A 127 3.85 4.50 -5.14
C ILE A 127 2.91 3.73 -6.06
N LEU A 128 3.42 3.38 -7.25
CA LEU A 128 2.71 2.60 -8.24
C LEU A 128 3.15 1.13 -8.20
N PHE A 129 2.19 0.23 -8.10
CA PHE A 129 2.38 -1.21 -8.22
C PHE A 129 1.92 -1.69 -9.59
N THR A 130 2.79 -2.39 -10.32
CA THR A 130 2.44 -2.95 -11.62
C THR A 130 3.23 -4.21 -11.93
N ILE A 131 2.64 -5.15 -12.67
CA ILE A 131 3.29 -6.43 -12.99
C ILE A 131 4.17 -6.36 -14.24
N ALA A 132 4.02 -5.32 -15.06
CA ALA A 132 4.85 -5.11 -16.23
C ALA A 132 6.24 -4.61 -15.83
N ASN A 133 7.25 -4.89 -16.65
CA ASN A 133 8.57 -4.29 -16.47
C ASN A 133 8.55 -2.86 -17.01
N CYS A 134 8.91 -1.88 -16.18
CA CYS A 134 8.86 -0.47 -16.55
C CYS A 134 10.28 0.11 -16.54
N ASN A 135 10.57 1.04 -17.45
CA ASN A 135 11.81 1.82 -17.44
C ASN A 135 11.45 3.29 -17.67
N ILE A 136 10.96 3.92 -16.61
CA ILE A 136 10.55 5.32 -16.60
C ILE A 136 11.35 6.07 -15.54
N PRO A 137 11.65 7.35 -15.76
CA PRO A 137 12.12 8.22 -14.68
C PRO A 137 11.03 8.32 -13.62
N ILE A 138 11.44 8.28 -12.34
CA ILE A 138 10.52 8.35 -11.20
C ILE A 138 10.52 9.80 -10.72
N PRO A 139 9.37 10.50 -10.70
CA PRO A 139 9.27 11.85 -10.13
C PRO A 139 9.64 11.87 -8.65
N LYS A 140 10.01 13.03 -8.12
CA LYS A 140 10.31 13.22 -6.69
C LYS A 140 9.11 12.79 -5.82
N ARG A 141 9.39 12.29 -4.61
CA ARG A 141 8.40 11.74 -3.66
C ARG A 141 7.55 10.65 -4.28
N SER A 142 8.19 9.77 -5.04
CA SER A 142 7.46 8.71 -5.70
C SER A 142 8.26 7.41 -5.79
N GLY A 143 7.55 6.32 -6.05
CA GLY A 143 8.13 5.00 -6.21
C GLY A 143 7.37 4.13 -7.20
N ILE A 144 8.04 3.09 -7.67
CA ILE A 144 7.40 2.04 -8.47
C ILE A 144 7.89 0.66 -8.04
N VAL A 145 6.93 -0.25 -7.91
CA VAL A 145 7.18 -1.68 -7.80
C VAL A 145 6.67 -2.32 -9.09
N ASP A 146 7.61 -2.61 -9.97
CA ASP A 146 7.36 -3.21 -11.27
C ASP A 146 7.76 -4.69 -11.30
N GLY A 147 7.60 -5.35 -12.45
CA GLY A 147 7.94 -6.77 -12.62
C GLY A 147 9.38 -7.14 -12.19
N LYS A 148 10.35 -6.22 -12.32
CA LYS A 148 11.75 -6.45 -11.91
C LYS A 148 11.94 -6.26 -10.41
N ALA A 149 11.28 -5.26 -9.82
CA ALA A 149 11.38 -4.96 -8.39
C ALA A 149 10.71 -6.03 -7.51
N PHE A 150 9.67 -6.70 -8.00
CA PHE A 150 8.86 -7.63 -7.21
C PHE A 150 9.61 -8.80 -6.55
N THR A 151 10.73 -9.24 -7.10
CA THR A 151 11.54 -10.31 -6.48
C THR A 151 12.26 -9.84 -5.22
N ASN A 152 12.57 -8.55 -5.15
CA ASN A 152 13.32 -7.95 -4.05
C ASN A 152 12.42 -7.10 -3.14
N TYR A 153 11.14 -6.93 -3.46
CA TYR A 153 10.23 -6.04 -2.76
C TYR A 153 9.68 -6.64 -1.46
N PHE A 154 9.94 -5.99 -0.33
CA PHE A 154 9.53 -6.44 1.00
C PHE A 154 8.45 -5.56 1.68
N GLY A 155 7.85 -4.61 0.96
CA GLY A 155 6.88 -3.68 1.53
C GLY A 155 5.45 -4.20 1.67
N PRO A 156 4.46 -3.31 1.93
CA PRO A 156 3.10 -3.64 2.35
C PRO A 156 2.47 -4.88 1.69
N PHE A 157 1.71 -5.64 2.51
CA PHE A 157 1.08 -6.90 2.11
C PHE A 157 0.28 -6.79 0.80
N ALA A 158 -0.40 -5.67 0.57
CA ALA A 158 -1.15 -5.42 -0.66
C ALA A 158 -0.26 -5.51 -1.91
N GLY A 159 0.95 -4.92 -1.87
CA GLY A 159 1.91 -5.01 -2.98
C GLY A 159 2.39 -6.44 -3.25
N ARG A 160 2.59 -7.25 -2.21
CA ARG A 160 2.98 -8.67 -2.39
C ARG A 160 1.84 -9.55 -2.86
N ALA A 161 0.62 -9.32 -2.35
CA ALA A 161 -0.59 -9.98 -2.82
C ALA A 161 -0.83 -9.67 -4.31
N TYR A 162 -0.51 -8.45 -4.74
CA TYR A 162 -0.68 -8.00 -6.11
C TYR A 162 0.09 -8.84 -7.14
N ARG A 163 1.33 -9.22 -6.84
CA ARG A 163 2.15 -10.10 -7.71
C ARG A 163 1.50 -11.48 -7.89
N SER A 164 0.77 -11.98 -6.90
CA SER A 164 0.23 -13.34 -6.94
C SER A 164 -0.90 -13.52 -7.97
N ILE A 165 -1.47 -12.40 -8.42
CA ILE A 165 -2.55 -12.35 -9.41
C ILE A 165 -2.01 -12.60 -10.83
N SER A 166 -0.78 -12.15 -11.14
CA SER A 166 -0.22 -12.32 -12.49
C SER A 166 0.20 -13.76 -12.81
N ASN A 167 0.49 -14.57 -11.79
CA ASN A 167 0.96 -15.94 -11.96
C ASN A 167 -0.18 -16.97 -12.15
N ASN A 168 -1.45 -16.55 -12.28
CA ASN A 168 -2.63 -17.42 -12.36
C ASN A 168 -2.78 -18.47 -11.23
N LYS A 169 -1.90 -18.46 -10.22
CA LYS A 169 -1.95 -19.37 -9.06
C LYS A 169 -3.02 -18.97 -8.05
N VAL A 170 -3.51 -17.73 -8.12
CA VAL A 170 -4.57 -17.21 -7.27
C VAL A 170 -5.70 -16.71 -8.17
N LYS A 171 -6.67 -17.58 -8.46
CA LYS A 171 -7.86 -17.23 -9.27
C LYS A 171 -8.75 -16.21 -8.54
N THR A 172 -8.73 -16.21 -7.21
CA THR A 172 -9.39 -15.22 -6.37
C THR A 172 -8.67 -15.17 -5.02
N ILE A 173 -8.41 -13.97 -4.49
CA ILE A 173 -7.84 -13.83 -3.13
C ILE A 173 -8.81 -14.40 -2.05
N HIS A 174 -10.06 -14.66 -2.43
CA HIS A 174 -11.09 -15.32 -1.61
C HIS A 174 -10.89 -16.80 -1.32
N THR A 175 -10.09 -17.51 -2.13
CA THR A 175 -9.95 -18.97 -2.03
C THR A 175 -8.53 -19.41 -1.68
N VAL A 176 -7.70 -18.46 -1.26
CA VAL A 176 -6.30 -18.70 -0.93
C VAL A 176 -6.23 -19.50 0.37
N SER A 177 -5.77 -20.74 0.27
CA SER A 177 -5.50 -21.58 1.45
C SER A 177 -4.44 -20.94 2.35
N LEU A 178 -4.42 -21.27 3.64
CA LEU A 178 -3.39 -20.77 4.58
C LEU A 178 -1.97 -21.01 4.04
N GLY A 179 -1.71 -22.13 3.36
CA GLY A 179 -0.43 -22.44 2.72
C GLY A 179 -0.10 -21.58 1.48
N GLN A 180 -1.10 -21.06 0.78
CA GLN A 180 -0.90 -20.09 -0.31
C GLN A 180 -0.76 -18.65 0.25
N MET A 181 -1.42 -18.33 1.37
CA MET A 181 -1.11 -17.12 2.14
C MET A 181 0.33 -17.16 2.66
N CYS A 182 0.85 -18.34 3.04
CA CYS A 182 2.26 -18.53 3.38
C CYS A 182 3.25 -18.23 2.23
N TYR A 183 2.82 -18.38 0.97
CA TYR A 183 3.60 -18.02 -0.22
C TYR A 183 3.63 -16.50 -0.48
N VAL A 184 2.54 -15.80 -0.15
CA VAL A 184 2.43 -14.32 -0.16
C VAL A 184 3.09 -13.71 1.08
N SER A 185 3.14 -14.48 2.17
CA SER A 185 3.75 -14.10 3.42
C SER A 185 5.22 -14.46 3.52
N GLN A 186 5.85 -15.06 2.49
CA GLN A 186 7.25 -15.56 2.46
C GLN A 186 8.12 -14.87 3.53
N ILE A 187 8.01 -15.38 4.75
CA ILE A 187 9.07 -15.30 5.73
C ILE A 187 10.12 -16.11 5.00
N SER A 188 11.26 -15.50 4.70
CA SER A 188 12.36 -16.21 4.08
C SER A 188 12.48 -17.57 4.76
N ARG A 189 12.49 -18.64 3.94
CA ARG A 189 12.51 -20.03 4.41
C ARG A 189 13.70 -20.31 5.36
N GLU A 190 14.64 -19.37 5.41
CA GLU A 190 15.77 -19.24 6.33
C GLU A 190 15.42 -18.81 7.78
N ARG A 191 14.17 -18.43 8.11
CA ARG A 191 13.84 -17.90 9.47
C ARG A 191 12.71 -18.61 10.22
N VAL A 192 12.18 -19.73 9.72
CA VAL A 192 11.18 -20.53 10.46
C VAL A 192 11.79 -21.30 11.65
N ASN A 193 13.13 -21.48 11.68
CA ASN A 193 13.79 -22.23 12.75
C ASN A 193 14.22 -21.40 13.97
N SER A 194 13.95 -20.09 14.02
CA SER A 194 14.22 -19.29 15.23
C SER A 194 12.93 -18.84 15.89
N LYS A 195 12.42 -19.74 16.75
CA LYS A 195 11.55 -19.50 17.90
C LYS A 195 10.13 -18.98 17.63
N THR A 196 9.21 -19.94 17.70
CA THR A 196 7.86 -19.81 18.26
C THR A 196 7.76 -18.79 19.40
N LYS A 197 7.32 -17.57 19.08
CA LYS A 197 6.48 -16.76 19.96
C LYS A 197 5.30 -16.28 19.12
N LYS A 198 4.12 -16.80 19.46
CA LYS A 198 2.82 -16.36 18.93
C LYS A 198 2.71 -14.84 19.08
N SER A 199 2.88 -14.07 18.00
CA SER A 199 2.34 -12.71 17.93
C SER A 199 0.93 -12.81 17.35
N ASN A 200 -0.05 -12.36 18.11
CA ASN A 200 -1.47 -12.46 17.81
C ASN A 200 -1.99 -11.32 16.90
N ASN A 201 -1.13 -10.66 16.12
CA ASN A 201 -1.54 -9.52 15.29
C ASN A 201 -1.16 -9.75 13.83
N PHE A 202 -2.03 -10.50 13.13
CA PHE A 202 -2.44 -10.33 11.74
C PHE A 202 -3.53 -11.40 11.48
N TYR A 203 -4.64 -11.29 12.19
CA TYR A 203 -5.80 -12.11 11.88
C TYR A 203 -6.64 -11.39 10.82
N PHE A 204 -6.59 -11.86 9.58
CA PHE A 204 -7.77 -11.74 8.72
C PHE A 204 -8.87 -12.54 9.40
N ARG A 205 -9.68 -11.84 10.20
CA ARG A 205 -10.80 -12.44 10.91
C ARG A 205 -11.74 -13.05 9.86
N LYS A 206 -12.17 -14.27 10.16
CA LYS A 206 -12.97 -15.13 9.30
C LYS A 206 -14.22 -14.38 8.81
N GLY A 207 -14.38 -14.35 7.50
CA GLY A 207 -15.52 -13.76 6.82
C GLY A 207 -15.17 -12.39 6.27
N LEU A 208 -14.81 -12.32 4.98
CA LEU A 208 -15.22 -11.22 4.12
C LEU A 208 -14.83 -11.51 2.66
N HIS A 209 -15.85 -11.57 1.82
CA HIS A 209 -15.78 -11.57 0.35
C HIS A 209 -15.18 -10.27 -0.25
N MET A 210 -14.31 -9.52 0.47
CA MET A 210 -14.00 -8.12 0.13
C MET A 210 -12.75 -7.83 -0.72
N ILE A 211 -11.76 -8.72 -0.78
CA ILE A 211 -10.57 -8.46 -1.62
C ILE A 211 -10.90 -8.45 -3.15
N SER A 212 -12.02 -9.04 -3.60
CA SER A 212 -12.53 -8.93 -4.99
C SER A 212 -12.98 -7.53 -5.38
N ARG A 213 -13.08 -6.60 -4.44
CA ARG A 213 -13.46 -5.20 -4.72
C ARG A 213 -12.27 -4.25 -4.81
N ILE A 214 -11.11 -4.65 -4.27
CA ILE A 214 -9.83 -3.89 -4.34
C ILE A 214 -9.13 -4.18 -5.66
N LEU A 215 -9.21 -5.43 -6.11
CA LEU A 215 -8.80 -5.80 -7.44
C LEU A 215 -9.96 -5.48 -8.37
N PRO A 216 -9.70 -4.77 -9.48
CA PRO A 216 -10.77 -4.49 -10.42
C PRO A 216 -11.42 -5.81 -10.83
N ARG A 217 -12.76 -5.86 -10.71
CA ARG A 217 -13.56 -6.92 -11.29
C ARG A 217 -13.41 -6.82 -12.80
N PHE A 218 -12.44 -7.53 -13.36
CA PHE A 218 -12.31 -7.69 -14.81
C PHE A 218 -12.75 -9.11 -15.17
N LEU A 219 -13.99 -9.19 -15.64
CA LEU A 219 -14.30 -9.96 -16.84
C LEU A 219 -13.63 -9.26 -18.03
#